data_AF-Q4JTE6-F1
#
_entry.id   AF-Q4JTE6-F1
#
_cell.length_a   1.000
_cell.length_b   1.000
_cell.length_c   1.000
_cell.angle_alpha   90.00
_cell.angle_beta   90.00
_cell.angle_gamma   90.00
#
_symmetry.space_group_name_H-M   'P 1'
#
loop_
_entity.id
_entity.type
_entity.pdbx_description
1 polymer ?
#
loop_
_entity_poly.entity_id
_entity_poly.type
_entity_poly.pdbx_seq_one_letter_code
_entity_poly.pdbx_strand_id
1 'polypeptide(L)'
;MNMSDRHLAELVVDLDAIAHNVRVFREAAAPAGVLAVVKADAYNHGVDVVAPAMLDAGVEQLGVATLGEALHLREILAGLGESYASAPITAWMWTPGEDLAEVFAADINVGVPSLAHARSLVDQAEKTQREAQVSAPVRVTLMVDTGLSRSGVSPAEWRETVELLASKTELVEVTAVMTHMASADDPKSEANNLQAARFAEAIEFCRSRGLRVPCNHIANTPATLHRPDLAYQLVRPGVGLYGIDPIGVDVELRAAMTLRARVTTTRVVPKGEGVSYSHTWRAQRDTRTAVVALGYADGLPRSVSGKMQVTINGKTYPQIGRVCMDQIVVELGPADGAEGSTNGAADVKPGDWAVIFGEGGNSADEFAELAGTISYEVLTMPRGPRVKRVFKGGRPDFSADGSCAAATADDMRALGEQLGKQLEAGTVVVLSGPLGAGKTTLTQGLAAGLGVKGRVQSPTFTIVRTHRAGQRGVGLLHMDAYRLLGADVEEGIEPGRHIDRNEVLDALESLDIDADIDDVVVVAEWGRGVVEPLSEKVLDVQIDRGSVGSPADLAAPEVPAADSRTVTWRWV
;
A
#
# COMPACT_ATOMS: atom_id res chain seq x y z
N MET A 1 -10.84 -14.82 22.88
CA MET A 1 -10.80 -14.84 21.40
C MET A 1 -11.05 -13.43 20.93
N ASN A 2 -10.01 -12.80 20.38
CA ASN A 2 -10.09 -11.45 19.85
C ASN A 2 -11.00 -11.48 18.60
N MET A 3 -11.72 -10.39 18.27
CA MET A 3 -12.63 -10.42 17.10
C MET A 3 -11.90 -10.75 15.78
N SER A 4 -10.58 -10.53 15.75
CA SER A 4 -9.69 -10.88 14.64
C SER A 4 -9.63 -12.38 14.31
N ASP A 5 -9.93 -13.28 15.25
CA ASP A 5 -9.86 -14.75 15.03
C ASP A 5 -11.07 -15.33 14.28
N ARG A 6 -12.07 -14.50 13.90
CA ARG A 6 -13.31 -14.97 13.27
C ARG A 6 -13.35 -14.85 11.74
N HIS A 7 -12.31 -14.30 11.11
CA HIS A 7 -12.30 -14.11 9.66
C HIS A 7 -11.95 -15.41 8.93
N LEU A 8 -12.80 -15.82 7.99
CA LEU A 8 -12.64 -17.05 7.21
C LEU A 8 -12.02 -16.81 5.83
N ALA A 9 -11.94 -15.57 5.36
CA ALA A 9 -11.29 -15.20 4.11
C ALA A 9 -10.52 -13.88 4.28
N GLU A 10 -9.34 -13.82 3.66
CA GLU A 10 -8.45 -12.68 3.72
C GLU A 10 -7.95 -12.29 2.33
N LEU A 11 -7.85 -10.99 2.12
CA LEU A 11 -7.11 -10.37 1.04
C LEU A 11 -5.85 -9.74 1.63
N VAL A 12 -4.73 -10.42 1.52
CA VAL A 12 -3.45 -9.93 2.04
C VAL A 12 -2.82 -9.01 1.00
N VAL A 13 -2.47 -7.78 1.42
CA VAL A 13 -1.88 -6.73 0.58
C VAL A 13 -0.47 -6.41 1.08
N ASP A 14 0.52 -6.60 0.22
CA ASP A 14 1.93 -6.33 0.48
C ASP A 14 2.30 -4.91 0.04
N LEU A 15 2.51 -4.02 1.01
CA LEU A 15 2.85 -2.63 0.74
C LEU A 15 4.31 -2.45 0.29
N ASP A 16 5.21 -3.37 0.65
CA ASP A 16 6.60 -3.32 0.22
C ASP A 16 6.74 -3.72 -1.25
N ALA A 17 5.92 -4.69 -1.69
CA ALA A 17 5.76 -5.03 -3.10
C ALA A 17 5.23 -3.83 -3.91
N ILE A 18 4.22 -3.11 -3.40
CA ILE A 18 3.70 -1.89 -4.04
C ILE A 18 4.79 -0.83 -4.14
N ALA A 19 5.51 -0.55 -3.04
CA ALA A 19 6.58 0.44 -3.03
C ALA A 19 7.72 0.05 -3.98
N HIS A 20 8.06 -1.24 -4.09
CA HIS A 20 9.01 -1.76 -5.08
C HIS A 20 8.55 -1.50 -6.50
N ASN A 21 7.31 -1.86 -6.84
CA ASN A 21 6.76 -1.66 -8.18
C ASN A 21 6.71 -0.17 -8.54
N VAL A 22 6.34 0.70 -7.60
CA VAL A 22 6.40 2.16 -7.80
C VAL A 22 7.80 2.59 -8.21
N ARG A 23 8.86 2.15 -7.51
CA ARG A 23 10.23 2.50 -7.86
C ARG A 23 10.61 2.03 -9.27
N VAL A 24 10.24 0.81 -9.64
CA VAL A 24 10.44 0.28 -11.02
C VAL A 24 9.78 1.19 -12.06
N PHE A 25 8.53 1.62 -11.84
CA PHE A 25 7.83 2.51 -12.77
C PHE A 25 8.40 3.93 -12.79
N ARG A 26 8.89 4.44 -11.66
CA ARG A 26 9.58 5.75 -11.61
C ARG A 26 10.87 5.72 -12.41
N GLU A 27 11.65 4.65 -12.29
CA GLU A 27 12.87 4.46 -13.07
C GLU A 27 12.57 4.33 -14.57
N ALA A 28 11.55 3.55 -14.95
CA ALA A 28 11.13 3.41 -16.34
C ALA A 28 10.57 4.72 -16.95
N ALA A 29 9.90 5.54 -16.14
CA ALA A 29 9.31 6.80 -16.58
C ALA A 29 10.31 7.95 -16.72
N ALA A 30 11.43 7.90 -15.98
CA ALA A 30 12.34 9.04 -15.86
C ALA A 30 12.80 9.59 -17.23
N PRO A 31 12.78 10.92 -17.44
CA PRO A 31 12.55 11.98 -16.46
C PRO A 31 11.09 12.37 -16.24
N ALA A 32 10.11 11.68 -16.84
CA ALA A 32 8.69 11.91 -16.57
C ALA A 32 8.31 11.45 -15.16
N GLY A 33 7.28 12.09 -14.59
CA GLY A 33 6.69 11.64 -13.32
C GLY A 33 5.72 10.48 -13.50
N VAL A 34 5.26 9.93 -12.39
CA VAL A 34 4.25 8.88 -12.27
C VAL A 34 3.00 9.45 -11.61
N LEU A 35 1.88 9.33 -12.31
CA LEU A 35 0.54 9.42 -11.74
C LEU A 35 0.05 8.01 -11.44
N ALA A 36 0.04 7.65 -10.16
CA ALA A 36 -0.39 6.32 -9.75
C ALA A 36 -1.91 6.19 -9.82
N VAL A 37 -2.39 5.22 -10.61
CA VAL A 37 -3.83 5.00 -10.77
C VAL A 37 -4.35 4.12 -9.63
N VAL A 38 -5.13 4.73 -8.73
CA VAL A 38 -5.68 4.13 -7.51
C VAL A 38 -7.22 4.06 -7.50
N LYS A 39 -7.85 4.18 -8.67
CA LYS A 39 -9.30 3.98 -8.85
C LYS A 39 -9.76 2.59 -8.37
N ALA A 40 -11.06 2.45 -8.12
CA ALA A 40 -11.69 1.21 -7.66
C ALA A 40 -11.01 0.66 -6.39
N ASP A 41 -10.88 1.51 -5.37
CA ASP A 41 -10.26 1.18 -4.08
C ASP A 41 -8.81 0.67 -4.24
N ALA A 42 -8.00 1.38 -5.04
CA ALA A 42 -6.66 0.97 -5.46
C ALA A 42 -6.65 -0.44 -6.08
N TYR A 43 -7.50 -0.67 -7.08
CA TYR A 43 -7.68 -2.00 -7.69
C TYR A 43 -8.02 -3.06 -6.62
N ASN A 44 -8.86 -2.68 -5.64
CA ASN A 44 -9.26 -3.45 -4.47
C ASN A 44 -8.14 -3.77 -3.45
N HIS A 45 -7.00 -3.10 -3.52
CA HIS A 45 -5.93 -3.24 -2.53
C HIS A 45 -6.17 -2.37 -1.29
N GLY A 46 -7.13 -1.44 -1.32
CA GLY A 46 -7.43 -0.54 -0.21
C GLY A 46 -6.72 0.80 -0.36
N VAL A 47 -7.44 1.77 -0.94
CA VAL A 47 -6.89 3.09 -1.29
C VAL A 47 -6.37 3.85 -0.07
N ASP A 48 -7.03 3.71 1.08
CA ASP A 48 -6.72 4.41 2.32
C ASP A 48 -5.27 4.17 2.78
N VAL A 49 -4.75 2.96 2.55
CA VAL A 49 -3.40 2.55 2.96
C VAL A 49 -2.42 2.58 1.77
N VAL A 50 -2.90 2.21 0.58
CA VAL A 50 -2.07 2.10 -0.61
C VAL A 50 -1.68 3.45 -1.19
N ALA A 51 -2.58 4.45 -1.19
CA ALA A 51 -2.26 5.75 -1.76
C ALA A 51 -1.13 6.48 -1.00
N PRO A 52 -1.12 6.53 0.35
CA PRO A 52 0.03 7.06 1.09
C PRO A 52 1.31 6.27 0.85
N ALA A 53 1.24 4.93 0.79
CA ALA A 53 2.42 4.11 0.51
C ALA A 53 3.03 4.39 -0.88
N MET A 54 2.19 4.66 -1.88
CA MET A 54 2.65 5.08 -3.22
C MET A 54 3.27 6.47 -3.21
N LEU A 55 2.70 7.43 -2.46
CA LEU A 55 3.29 8.77 -2.28
C LEU A 55 4.65 8.70 -1.60
N ASP A 56 4.77 7.91 -0.54
CA ASP A 56 6.03 7.68 0.17
C ASP A 56 7.09 7.02 -0.73
N ALA A 57 6.65 6.16 -1.67
CA ALA A 57 7.52 5.57 -2.69
C ALA A 57 7.88 6.54 -3.85
N GLY A 58 7.31 7.75 -3.85
CA GLY A 58 7.75 8.88 -4.67
C GLY A 58 6.90 9.19 -5.91
N VAL A 59 5.65 8.76 -5.98
CA VAL A 59 4.77 9.15 -7.10
C VAL A 59 4.41 10.64 -7.03
N GLU A 60 4.35 11.29 -8.18
CA GLU A 60 4.12 12.73 -8.29
C GLU A 60 2.64 13.10 -8.17
N GLN A 61 1.73 12.20 -8.57
CA GLN A 61 0.28 12.43 -8.54
C GLN A 61 -0.51 11.13 -8.30
N LEU A 62 -1.77 11.26 -7.92
CA LEU A 62 -2.73 10.16 -7.81
C LEU A 62 -3.87 10.32 -8.82
N GLY A 63 -4.34 9.21 -9.37
CA GLY A 63 -5.42 9.18 -10.35
C GLY A 63 -6.56 8.25 -9.96
N VAL A 64 -7.78 8.77 -9.95
CA VAL A 64 -9.00 8.01 -9.67
C VAL A 64 -10.01 8.17 -10.81
N ALA A 65 -11.04 7.32 -10.86
CA ALA A 65 -12.04 7.42 -11.91
C ALA A 65 -13.02 8.55 -11.64
N THR A 66 -13.67 8.54 -10.49
CA THR A 66 -14.82 9.42 -10.20
C THR A 66 -14.45 10.60 -9.31
N LEU A 67 -15.26 11.66 -9.34
CA LEU A 67 -15.12 12.79 -8.41
C LEU A 67 -15.34 12.36 -6.95
N GLY A 68 -16.27 11.44 -6.70
CA GLY A 68 -16.49 10.87 -5.37
C GLY A 68 -15.27 10.11 -4.82
N GLU A 69 -14.59 9.32 -5.65
CA GLU A 69 -13.32 8.70 -5.26
C GLU A 69 -12.24 9.75 -4.95
N ALA A 70 -12.22 10.87 -5.68
CA ALA A 70 -11.22 11.93 -5.49
C ALA A 70 -11.44 12.71 -4.19
N LEU A 71 -12.69 13.02 -3.86
CA LEU A 71 -13.06 13.69 -2.61
C LEU A 71 -12.76 12.80 -1.40
N HIS A 72 -13.13 11.51 -1.47
CA HIS A 72 -12.78 10.52 -0.44
C HIS A 72 -11.26 10.42 -0.24
N LEU A 73 -10.50 10.33 -1.34
CA LEU A 73 -9.04 10.30 -1.28
C LEU A 73 -8.45 11.58 -0.70
N ARG A 74 -8.99 12.76 -1.05
CA ARG A 74 -8.55 14.04 -0.48
C ARG A 74 -8.78 14.07 1.03
N GLU A 75 -9.93 13.59 1.52
CA GLU A 75 -10.25 13.50 2.94
C GLU A 75 -9.22 12.63 3.69
N ILE A 76 -8.93 11.44 3.16
CA ILE A 76 -7.91 10.54 3.72
C ILE A 76 -6.56 11.25 3.82
N LEU A 77 -6.09 11.82 2.71
CA LEU A 77 -4.76 12.45 2.66
C LEU A 77 -4.68 13.69 3.54
N ALA A 78 -5.77 14.46 3.65
CA ALA A 78 -5.84 15.59 4.57
C ALA A 78 -5.68 15.14 6.04
N GLY A 79 -6.25 13.99 6.40
CA GLY A 79 -6.09 13.39 7.73
C GLY A 79 -4.67 12.94 8.07
N LEU A 80 -3.79 12.79 7.08
CA LEU A 80 -2.40 12.35 7.26
C LEU A 80 -1.38 13.50 7.37
N GLY A 81 -1.83 14.75 7.24
CA GLY A 81 -1.02 15.96 7.40
C GLY A 81 -0.73 16.73 6.10
N GLU A 82 -0.20 17.95 6.22
CA GLU A 82 -0.09 18.94 5.11
C GLU A 82 0.69 18.41 3.89
N SER A 83 1.70 17.57 4.10
CA SER A 83 2.51 16.96 3.02
C SER A 83 1.69 16.04 2.12
N TYR A 84 0.69 15.35 2.68
CA TYR A 84 -0.21 14.48 1.92
C TYR A 84 -1.43 15.26 1.42
N ALA A 85 -1.95 16.18 2.25
CA ALA A 85 -3.10 17.01 1.93
C ALA A 85 -2.95 17.79 0.62
N SER A 86 -1.72 18.16 0.27
CA SER A 86 -1.37 18.90 -0.96
C SER A 86 -1.02 18.02 -2.17
N ALA A 87 -1.07 16.68 -2.05
CA ALA A 87 -0.78 15.78 -3.16
C ALA A 87 -1.75 16.03 -4.34
N PRO A 88 -1.26 16.15 -5.60
CA PRO A 88 -2.14 16.34 -6.74
C PRO A 88 -3.00 15.10 -7.01
N ILE A 89 -4.32 15.31 -7.16
CA ILE A 89 -5.28 14.26 -7.49
C ILE A 89 -5.96 14.63 -8.80
N THR A 90 -6.02 13.68 -9.74
CA THR A 90 -6.75 13.82 -11.01
C THR A 90 -7.90 12.82 -11.06
N ALA A 91 -9.09 13.29 -11.47
CA ALA A 91 -10.29 12.47 -11.67
C ALA A 91 -10.99 12.84 -12.98
N TRP A 92 -11.61 11.87 -13.66
CA TRP A 92 -11.99 12.06 -15.08
C TRP A 92 -13.37 11.52 -15.47
N MET A 93 -14.14 11.01 -14.51
CA MET A 93 -15.48 10.48 -14.75
C MET A 93 -16.50 11.23 -13.88
N TRP A 94 -17.34 12.01 -14.54
CA TRP A 94 -18.41 12.80 -13.95
C TRP A 94 -19.46 13.12 -15.00
N THR A 95 -20.56 13.75 -14.60
CA THR A 95 -21.63 14.13 -15.54
C THR A 95 -21.81 15.65 -15.64
N PRO A 96 -22.10 16.21 -16.82
CA PRO A 96 -22.43 17.63 -16.91
C PRO A 96 -23.64 17.96 -16.02
N GLY A 97 -23.52 19.00 -15.21
CA GLY A 97 -24.54 19.40 -14.23
C GLY A 97 -24.36 18.84 -12.81
N GLU A 98 -23.43 17.93 -12.58
CA GLU A 98 -22.97 17.57 -11.22
C GLU A 98 -22.33 18.80 -10.55
N ASP A 99 -22.56 19.00 -9.24
CA ASP A 99 -22.03 20.15 -8.50
C ASP A 99 -20.52 19.97 -8.25
N LEU A 100 -19.71 20.91 -8.77
CA LEU A 100 -18.26 20.89 -8.69
C LEU A 100 -17.70 21.77 -7.56
N ALA A 101 -18.54 22.39 -6.73
CA ALA A 101 -18.07 23.33 -5.69
C ALA A 101 -17.07 22.67 -4.72
N GLU A 102 -17.39 21.49 -4.19
CA GLU A 102 -16.49 20.74 -3.29
C GLU A 102 -15.22 20.26 -4.01
N VAL A 103 -15.36 19.89 -5.30
CA VAL A 103 -14.25 19.42 -6.15
C VAL A 103 -13.24 20.55 -6.39
N PHE A 104 -13.72 21.76 -6.65
CA PHE A 104 -12.89 22.94 -6.81
C PHE A 104 -12.22 23.34 -5.48
N ALA A 105 -12.96 23.29 -4.37
CA ALA A 105 -12.40 23.58 -3.04
C ALA A 105 -11.31 22.56 -2.62
N ALA A 106 -11.44 21.31 -3.06
CA ALA A 106 -10.48 20.23 -2.81
C ALA A 106 -9.25 20.22 -3.75
N ASP A 107 -9.12 21.22 -4.65
CA ASP A 107 -8.07 21.32 -5.66
C ASP A 107 -7.87 20.01 -6.45
N ILE A 108 -8.98 19.45 -6.93
CA ILE A 108 -8.97 18.25 -7.78
C ILE A 108 -8.78 18.69 -9.24
N ASN A 109 -7.82 18.08 -9.94
CA ASN A 109 -7.63 18.28 -11.37
C ASN A 109 -8.69 17.48 -12.15
N VAL A 110 -9.63 18.20 -12.78
CA VAL A 110 -10.81 17.58 -13.41
C VAL A 110 -10.55 17.25 -14.87
N GLY A 111 -10.77 15.99 -15.26
CA GLY A 111 -10.74 15.52 -16.64
C GLY A 111 -11.94 16.04 -17.43
N VAL A 112 -11.71 16.56 -18.64
CA VAL A 112 -12.75 17.10 -19.53
C VAL A 112 -12.92 16.18 -20.75
N PRO A 113 -13.90 15.27 -20.76
CA PRO A 113 -14.07 14.27 -21.82
C PRO A 113 -15.01 14.66 -22.96
N SER A 114 -15.68 15.82 -22.92
CA SER A 114 -16.47 16.31 -24.06
C SER A 114 -16.71 17.82 -23.98
N LEU A 115 -17.23 18.39 -25.06
CA LEU A 115 -17.66 19.79 -25.10
C LEU A 115 -18.72 20.12 -24.05
N ALA A 116 -19.66 19.20 -23.79
CA ALA A 116 -20.70 19.38 -22.77
C ALA A 116 -20.09 19.50 -21.36
N HIS A 117 -19.06 18.71 -21.06
CA HIS A 117 -18.32 18.81 -19.80
C HIS A 117 -17.58 20.14 -19.71
N ALA A 118 -16.92 20.58 -20.79
CA ALA A 118 -16.22 21.87 -20.82
C ALA A 118 -17.16 23.06 -20.54
N ARG A 119 -18.35 23.07 -21.16
CA ARG A 119 -19.38 24.10 -20.92
C ARG A 119 -19.85 24.09 -19.47
N SER A 120 -20.24 22.92 -18.95
CA SER A 120 -20.67 22.77 -17.55
C SER A 120 -19.59 23.23 -16.56
N LEU A 121 -18.32 22.90 -16.82
CA LEU A 121 -17.21 23.28 -15.95
C LEU A 121 -16.98 24.79 -15.96
N VAL A 122 -16.99 25.43 -17.14
CA VAL A 122 -16.84 26.89 -17.28
C VAL A 122 -17.97 27.62 -16.56
N ASP A 123 -19.23 27.20 -16.76
CA ASP A 123 -20.39 27.83 -16.14
C ASP A 123 -20.30 27.78 -14.61
N GLN A 124 -19.86 26.64 -14.05
CA GLN A 124 -19.70 26.46 -12.62
C GLN A 124 -18.49 27.20 -12.06
N ALA A 125 -17.35 27.20 -12.75
CA ALA A 125 -16.17 27.99 -12.34
C ALA A 125 -16.51 29.49 -12.28
N GLU A 126 -17.28 30.01 -13.25
CA GLU A 126 -17.75 31.39 -13.26
C GLU A 126 -18.69 31.69 -12.08
N LYS A 127 -19.59 30.76 -11.75
CA LYS A 127 -20.46 30.86 -10.57
C LYS A 127 -19.64 30.89 -9.28
N THR A 128 -18.72 29.94 -9.09
CA THR A 128 -17.89 29.83 -7.89
C THR A 128 -17.00 31.05 -7.67
N GLN A 129 -16.35 31.58 -8.71
CA GLN A 129 -15.53 32.80 -8.57
C GLN A 129 -16.38 34.02 -8.16
N ARG A 130 -17.61 34.14 -8.67
CA ARG A 130 -18.54 35.23 -8.27
C ARG A 130 -18.99 35.11 -6.81
N GLU A 131 -19.24 33.91 -6.33
CA GLU A 131 -19.83 33.66 -5.00
C GLU A 131 -18.78 33.58 -3.88
N ALA A 132 -17.63 32.95 -4.13
CA ALA A 132 -16.70 32.53 -3.08
C ALA A 132 -15.42 33.36 -2.97
N GLN A 133 -15.24 34.42 -3.79
CA GLN A 133 -14.00 35.22 -3.86
C GLN A 133 -12.71 34.39 -4.09
N VAL A 134 -12.82 33.17 -4.65
CA VAL A 134 -11.66 32.37 -5.06
C VAL A 134 -11.04 33.03 -6.30
N SER A 135 -9.77 33.41 -6.22
CA SER A 135 -9.08 34.15 -7.30
C SER A 135 -8.30 33.26 -8.27
N ALA A 136 -8.12 31.98 -7.96
CA ALA A 136 -7.34 31.08 -8.79
C ALA A 136 -8.22 30.36 -9.84
N PRO A 137 -7.71 30.12 -11.05
CA PRO A 137 -8.41 29.33 -12.06
C PRO A 137 -8.46 27.84 -11.63
N VAL A 138 -9.56 27.16 -11.94
CA VAL A 138 -9.70 25.73 -11.66
C VAL A 138 -8.83 24.91 -12.61
N ARG A 139 -8.14 23.90 -12.09
CA ARG A 139 -7.20 23.08 -12.87
C ARG A 139 -7.94 21.96 -13.59
N VAL A 140 -7.68 21.81 -14.89
CA VAL A 140 -8.29 20.77 -15.71
C VAL A 140 -7.28 20.02 -16.57
N THR A 141 -7.64 18.79 -16.90
CA THR A 141 -6.96 17.95 -17.88
C THR A 141 -7.88 17.69 -19.06
N LEU A 142 -7.51 18.20 -20.23
CA LEU A 142 -8.31 18.03 -21.44
C LEU A 142 -8.09 16.62 -22.01
N MET A 143 -9.16 15.86 -22.17
CA MET A 143 -9.08 14.49 -22.68
C MET A 143 -9.38 14.48 -24.18
N VAL A 144 -8.49 13.93 -24.99
CA VAL A 144 -8.68 13.78 -26.44
C VAL A 144 -8.91 12.32 -26.79
N ASP A 145 -9.91 12.02 -27.62
CA ASP A 145 -10.04 10.69 -28.22
C ASP A 145 -9.10 10.57 -29.43
N THR A 146 -8.10 9.70 -29.31
CA THR A 146 -7.14 9.41 -30.38
C THR A 146 -7.43 8.10 -31.11
N GLY A 147 -8.45 7.35 -30.70
CA GLY A 147 -8.84 6.08 -31.33
C GLY A 147 -9.32 4.99 -30.37
N LEU A 148 -9.46 5.28 -29.06
CA LEU A 148 -10.07 4.34 -28.13
C LEU A 148 -11.61 4.42 -28.16
N SER A 149 -12.15 5.60 -28.48
CA SER A 149 -13.61 5.82 -28.64
C SER A 149 -14.46 5.36 -27.45
N ARG A 150 -13.95 5.64 -26.24
CA ARG A 150 -14.62 5.36 -24.96
C ARG A 150 -14.98 6.64 -24.20
N SER A 151 -14.00 7.52 -24.06
CA SER A 151 -14.08 8.81 -23.38
C SER A 151 -12.97 9.70 -23.95
N GLY A 152 -13.13 11.02 -23.84
CA GLY A 152 -12.29 12.00 -24.52
C GLY A 152 -13.07 12.73 -25.59
N VAL A 153 -12.76 14.02 -25.74
CA VAL A 153 -13.41 14.92 -26.69
C VAL A 153 -13.21 14.35 -28.08
N SER A 154 -14.31 14.19 -28.81
CA SER A 154 -14.30 13.64 -30.14
C SER A 154 -13.57 14.56 -31.13
N PRO A 155 -13.02 14.04 -32.25
CA PRO A 155 -12.41 14.89 -33.27
C PRO A 155 -13.34 15.99 -33.81
N ALA A 156 -14.65 15.72 -33.84
CA ALA A 156 -15.65 16.68 -34.31
C ALA A 156 -15.83 17.88 -33.36
N GLU A 157 -15.66 17.66 -32.05
CA GLU A 157 -15.85 18.67 -31.01
C GLU A 157 -14.54 19.27 -30.51
N TRP A 158 -13.39 18.71 -30.92
CA TRP A 158 -12.06 19.08 -30.39
C TRP A 158 -11.76 20.56 -30.54
N ARG A 159 -11.98 21.10 -31.76
CA ARG A 159 -11.75 22.51 -32.07
C ARG A 159 -12.54 23.43 -31.15
N GLU A 160 -13.86 23.21 -31.08
CA GLU A 160 -14.76 24.05 -30.30
C GLU A 160 -14.43 23.97 -28.81
N THR A 161 -14.11 22.78 -28.30
CA THR A 161 -13.76 22.58 -26.89
C THR A 161 -12.48 23.33 -26.52
N VAL A 162 -11.43 23.24 -27.34
CA VAL A 162 -10.17 23.95 -27.10
C VAL A 162 -10.36 25.46 -27.20
N GLU A 163 -11.10 25.94 -28.20
CA GLU A 163 -11.36 27.37 -28.39
C GLU A 163 -12.19 27.96 -27.22
N LEU A 164 -13.16 27.20 -26.70
CA LEU A 164 -13.91 27.56 -25.49
C LEU A 164 -12.97 27.71 -24.29
N LEU A 165 -12.16 26.70 -23.98
CA LEU A 165 -11.27 26.73 -22.81
C LEU A 165 -10.18 27.80 -22.94
N ALA A 166 -9.65 28.02 -24.14
CA ALA A 166 -8.67 29.07 -24.43
C ALA A 166 -9.25 30.48 -24.23
N SER A 167 -10.57 30.67 -24.40
CA SER A 167 -11.24 31.95 -24.15
C SER A 167 -11.55 32.23 -22.67
N LYS A 168 -11.26 31.27 -21.77
CA LYS A 168 -11.65 31.28 -20.35
C LYS A 168 -10.48 31.02 -19.42
N THR A 169 -9.26 31.40 -19.80
CA THR A 169 -8.03 31.13 -19.03
C THR A 169 -7.98 31.81 -17.65
N GLU A 170 -8.82 32.82 -17.43
CA GLU A 170 -9.04 33.46 -16.13
C GLU A 170 -9.87 32.61 -15.16
N LEU A 171 -10.69 31.70 -15.71
CA LEU A 171 -11.53 30.78 -14.94
C LEU A 171 -10.91 29.38 -14.85
N VAL A 172 -10.24 28.93 -15.92
CA VAL A 172 -9.81 27.54 -16.09
C VAL A 172 -8.35 27.47 -16.55
N GLU A 173 -7.54 26.72 -15.82
CA GLU A 173 -6.17 26.40 -16.22
C GLU A 173 -6.13 24.99 -16.82
N VAL A 174 -5.91 24.90 -18.14
CA VAL A 174 -5.68 23.61 -18.81
C VAL A 174 -4.22 23.17 -18.57
N THR A 175 -4.04 22.28 -17.60
CA THR A 175 -2.73 21.82 -17.12
C THR A 175 -2.13 20.69 -17.96
N ALA A 176 -2.97 19.94 -18.66
CA ALA A 176 -2.56 18.75 -19.39
C ALA A 176 -3.53 18.44 -20.54
N VAL A 177 -3.00 17.83 -21.60
CA VAL A 177 -3.78 17.00 -22.52
C VAL A 177 -3.51 15.53 -22.19
N MET A 178 -4.57 14.71 -22.18
CA MET A 178 -4.44 13.27 -22.01
C MET A 178 -5.23 12.46 -23.04
N THR A 179 -4.74 11.27 -23.34
CA THR A 179 -5.49 10.24 -24.07
C THR A 179 -5.16 8.86 -23.49
N HIS A 180 -5.82 7.81 -23.98
CA HIS A 180 -5.59 6.45 -23.51
C HIS A 180 -5.34 5.49 -24.67
N MET A 181 -4.23 4.77 -24.59
CA MET A 181 -3.83 3.78 -25.59
C MET A 181 -4.79 2.59 -25.60
N ALA A 182 -5.20 2.15 -26.78
CA ALA A 182 -6.13 1.04 -26.95
C ALA A 182 -5.44 -0.33 -26.99
N SER A 183 -4.21 -0.40 -27.52
CA SER A 183 -3.50 -1.66 -27.78
C SER A 183 -2.05 -1.60 -27.33
N ALA A 184 -1.75 -0.85 -26.26
CA ALA A 184 -0.39 -0.79 -25.75
C ALA A 184 0.08 -2.14 -25.18
N ASP A 185 -0.84 -3.03 -24.81
CA ASP A 185 -0.59 -4.42 -24.45
C ASP A 185 -0.26 -5.34 -25.65
N ASP A 186 -0.45 -4.87 -26.88
CA ASP A 186 0.11 -5.45 -28.10
C ASP A 186 1.14 -4.49 -28.71
N PRO A 187 2.43 -4.62 -28.37
CA PRO A 187 3.49 -3.73 -28.87
C PRO A 187 3.57 -3.62 -30.40
N LYS A 188 3.03 -4.59 -31.14
CA LYS A 188 3.06 -4.63 -32.61
C LYS A 188 1.86 -3.92 -33.25
N SER A 189 0.86 -3.53 -32.49
CA SER A 189 -0.35 -2.89 -33.02
C SER A 189 -0.04 -1.54 -33.67
N GLU A 190 -0.43 -1.38 -34.93
CA GLU A 190 -0.30 -0.12 -35.68
C GLU A 190 -1.08 1.03 -35.02
N ALA A 191 -2.14 0.71 -34.26
CA ALA A 191 -2.94 1.69 -33.54
C ALA A 191 -2.08 2.52 -32.56
N ASN A 192 -1.03 1.93 -31.99
CA ASN A 192 -0.17 2.61 -31.03
C ASN A 192 0.51 3.84 -31.64
N ASN A 193 1.05 3.73 -32.86
CA ASN A 193 1.72 4.83 -33.53
C ASN A 193 0.73 5.87 -34.06
N LEU A 194 -0.44 5.43 -34.51
CA LEU A 194 -1.50 6.34 -34.95
C LEU A 194 -2.05 7.18 -33.78
N GLN A 195 -2.27 6.57 -32.61
CA GLN A 195 -2.71 7.29 -31.41
C GLN A 195 -1.66 8.29 -30.93
N ALA A 196 -0.37 7.91 -30.95
CA ALA A 196 0.73 8.79 -30.60
C ALA A 196 0.80 10.03 -31.51
N ALA A 197 0.68 9.86 -32.83
CA ALA A 197 0.69 10.97 -33.78
C ALA A 197 -0.48 11.94 -33.54
N ARG A 198 -1.70 11.41 -33.39
CA ARG A 198 -2.91 12.22 -33.08
C ARG A 198 -2.79 12.97 -31.76
N PHE A 199 -2.16 12.34 -30.76
CA PHE A 199 -1.93 12.98 -29.47
C PHE A 199 -0.97 14.17 -29.57
N ALA A 200 0.12 14.02 -30.32
CA ALA A 200 1.05 15.11 -30.58
C ALA A 200 0.36 16.28 -31.32
N GLU A 201 -0.44 15.99 -32.35
CA GLU A 201 -1.25 17.01 -33.05
C GLU A 201 -2.23 17.73 -32.12
N ALA A 202 -2.87 17.01 -31.20
CA ALA A 202 -3.80 17.57 -30.22
C ALA A 202 -3.11 18.55 -29.26
N ILE A 203 -1.91 18.22 -28.78
CA ILE A 203 -1.10 19.10 -27.92
C ILE A 203 -0.71 20.39 -28.68
N GLU A 204 -0.19 20.25 -29.90
CA GLU A 204 0.20 21.39 -30.73
C GLU A 204 -1.00 22.28 -31.06
N PHE A 205 -2.17 21.70 -31.32
CA PHE A 205 -3.38 22.45 -31.52
C PHE A 205 -3.76 23.27 -30.27
N CYS A 206 -3.71 22.69 -29.07
CA CYS A 206 -3.95 23.42 -27.82
C CYS A 206 -2.99 24.61 -27.67
N ARG A 207 -1.69 24.38 -27.89
CA ARG A 207 -0.65 25.42 -27.83
C ARG A 207 -0.86 26.53 -28.84
N SER A 208 -1.28 26.20 -30.06
CA SER A 208 -1.60 27.19 -31.10
C SER A 208 -2.77 28.11 -30.74
N ARG A 209 -3.60 27.72 -29.76
CA ARG A 209 -4.71 28.51 -29.21
C ARG A 209 -4.36 29.23 -27.91
N GLY A 210 -3.10 29.15 -27.45
CA GLY A 210 -2.63 29.86 -26.26
C GLY A 210 -2.72 29.04 -24.96
N LEU A 211 -3.15 27.77 -25.01
CA LEU A 211 -3.12 26.89 -23.84
C LEU A 211 -1.70 26.36 -23.60
N ARG A 212 -1.21 26.41 -22.35
CA ARG A 212 0.16 25.99 -22.01
C ARG A 212 0.36 24.48 -21.99
N VAL A 213 -0.60 23.74 -21.42
CA VAL A 213 -0.60 22.27 -21.29
C VAL A 213 0.76 21.68 -20.85
N PRO A 214 1.29 22.08 -19.67
CA PRO A 214 2.64 21.69 -19.24
C PRO A 214 2.84 20.21 -18.90
N CYS A 215 1.79 19.44 -18.57
CA CYS A 215 1.93 18.09 -18.02
C CYS A 215 1.19 17.03 -18.84
N ASN A 216 1.58 16.81 -20.11
CA ASN A 216 0.84 15.90 -21.00
C ASN A 216 1.15 14.43 -20.72
N HIS A 217 0.16 13.56 -20.93
CA HIS A 217 0.32 12.13 -20.64
C HIS A 217 -0.57 11.18 -21.45
N ILE A 218 0.03 10.10 -21.95
CA ILE A 218 -0.63 9.07 -22.77
C ILE A 218 -0.35 7.64 -22.26
N ALA A 219 0.83 7.38 -21.72
CA ALA A 219 1.26 6.03 -21.35
C ALA A 219 0.47 5.45 -20.15
N ASN A 220 -0.12 4.28 -20.35
CA ASN A 220 -0.60 3.37 -19.30
C ASN A 220 0.51 2.35 -18.96
N THR A 221 0.26 1.43 -18.02
CA THR A 221 1.22 0.38 -17.59
C THR A 221 2.08 -0.19 -18.72
N PRO A 222 1.51 -0.79 -19.78
CA PRO A 222 2.34 -1.38 -20.83
C PRO A 222 3.17 -0.32 -21.56
N ALA A 223 2.58 0.80 -21.98
CA ALA A 223 3.29 1.86 -22.70
C ALA A 223 4.44 2.47 -21.87
N THR A 224 4.31 2.56 -20.55
CA THR A 224 5.42 3.02 -19.69
C THR A 224 6.64 2.10 -19.80
N LEU A 225 6.42 0.79 -19.95
CA LEU A 225 7.51 -0.19 -19.96
C LEU A 225 8.16 -0.38 -21.35
N HIS A 226 7.40 -0.21 -22.44
CA HIS A 226 7.91 -0.49 -23.81
C HIS A 226 7.90 0.71 -24.77
N ARG A 227 7.36 1.87 -24.38
CA ARG A 227 7.28 3.10 -25.19
C ARG A 227 7.81 4.32 -24.42
N PRO A 228 9.12 4.37 -24.11
CA PRO A 228 9.72 5.53 -23.43
C PRO A 228 9.56 6.84 -24.23
N ASP A 229 9.40 6.76 -25.56
CA ASP A 229 9.08 7.90 -26.42
C ASP A 229 7.70 8.53 -26.11
N LEU A 230 6.82 7.80 -25.40
CA LEU A 230 5.49 8.24 -25.00
C LEU A 230 5.38 8.62 -23.52
N ALA A 231 6.51 8.80 -22.82
CA ALA A 231 6.51 9.19 -21.40
C ALA A 231 6.01 10.63 -21.17
N TYR A 232 6.26 11.55 -22.12
CA TYR A 232 5.93 12.98 -22.01
C TYR A 232 6.38 13.59 -20.66
N GLN A 233 5.45 14.14 -19.86
CA GLN A 233 5.74 14.70 -18.55
C GLN A 233 5.26 13.79 -17.41
N LEU A 234 4.32 12.90 -17.71
CA LEU A 234 3.68 12.05 -16.71
C LEU A 234 3.23 10.74 -17.37
N VAL A 235 3.41 9.63 -16.67
CA VAL A 235 2.88 8.31 -17.06
C VAL A 235 1.81 7.85 -16.08
N ARG A 236 0.93 6.95 -16.49
CA ARG A 236 -0.23 6.50 -15.68
C ARG A 236 -0.26 4.98 -15.49
N PRO A 237 0.75 4.38 -14.86
CA PRO A 237 0.69 2.96 -14.50
C PRO A 237 -0.45 2.73 -13.51
N GLY A 238 -1.20 1.66 -13.75
CA GLY A 238 -2.24 1.16 -12.86
C GLY A 238 -1.86 -0.21 -12.39
N VAL A 239 -2.29 -1.25 -13.12
CA VAL A 239 -2.12 -2.67 -12.74
C VAL A 239 -0.68 -3.06 -12.40
N GLY A 240 0.32 -2.43 -13.05
CA GLY A 240 1.73 -2.75 -12.83
C GLY A 240 2.23 -2.30 -11.46
N LEU A 241 1.63 -1.27 -10.87
CA LEU A 241 1.93 -0.86 -9.50
C LEU A 241 1.54 -1.94 -8.47
N TYR A 242 0.64 -2.84 -8.87
CA TYR A 242 0.16 -3.96 -8.05
C TYR A 242 0.82 -5.30 -8.43
N GLY A 243 1.83 -5.26 -9.30
CA GLY A 243 2.67 -6.41 -9.60
C GLY A 243 2.23 -7.25 -10.80
N ILE A 244 1.37 -6.73 -11.67
CA ILE A 244 0.94 -7.41 -12.89
C ILE A 244 1.65 -6.82 -14.11
N ASP A 245 2.33 -7.67 -14.87
CA ASP A 245 2.91 -7.31 -16.16
C ASP A 245 1.97 -7.71 -17.31
N PRO A 246 1.30 -6.76 -17.98
CA PRO A 246 0.38 -7.07 -19.07
C PRO A 246 1.06 -7.48 -20.38
N ILE A 247 2.39 -7.36 -20.51
CA ILE A 247 3.11 -7.59 -21.78
C ILE A 247 4.27 -8.59 -21.68
N GLY A 248 4.58 -9.09 -20.48
CA GLY A 248 5.63 -10.10 -20.27
C GLY A 248 7.03 -9.59 -20.62
N VAL A 249 7.34 -8.35 -20.27
CA VAL A 249 8.67 -7.75 -20.39
C VAL A 249 9.55 -8.14 -19.20
N ASP A 250 10.87 -8.10 -19.38
CA ASP A 250 11.85 -8.49 -18.36
C ASP A 250 12.01 -7.39 -17.29
N VAL A 251 10.96 -7.19 -16.50
CA VAL A 251 10.92 -6.28 -15.34
C VAL A 251 10.53 -7.05 -14.10
N GLU A 252 11.26 -6.81 -13.00
CA GLU A 252 10.96 -7.47 -11.74
C GLU A 252 9.79 -6.75 -11.03
N LEU A 253 8.56 -7.09 -11.41
CA LEU A 253 7.37 -6.71 -10.66
C LEU A 253 7.04 -7.75 -9.59
N ARG A 254 6.54 -7.28 -8.45
CA ARG A 254 6.16 -8.12 -7.30
C ARG A 254 4.66 -8.06 -7.09
N ALA A 255 4.00 -9.22 -7.20
CA ALA A 255 2.57 -9.34 -6.94
C ALA A 255 2.24 -8.89 -5.51
N ALA A 256 1.34 -7.91 -5.38
CA ALA A 256 1.02 -7.29 -4.09
C ALA A 256 -0.19 -7.93 -3.38
N MET A 257 -0.95 -8.81 -4.03
CA MET A 257 -2.21 -9.34 -3.50
C MET A 257 -2.18 -10.87 -3.37
N THR A 258 -2.63 -11.37 -2.22
CA THR A 258 -2.90 -12.79 -2.01
C THR A 258 -4.32 -12.99 -1.47
N LEU A 259 -5.16 -13.72 -2.19
CA LEU A 259 -6.48 -14.12 -1.73
C LEU A 259 -6.39 -15.51 -1.11
N ARG A 260 -6.78 -15.63 0.17
CA ARG A 260 -6.79 -16.91 0.90
C ARG A 260 -8.06 -17.09 1.73
N ALA A 261 -8.45 -18.32 1.97
CA ALA A 261 -9.59 -18.65 2.82
C ALA A 261 -9.33 -19.90 3.67
N ARG A 262 -9.98 -19.98 4.82
CA ARG A 262 -9.82 -21.07 5.79
C ARG A 262 -10.48 -22.34 5.28
N VAL A 263 -9.81 -23.46 5.50
CA VAL A 263 -10.41 -24.79 5.49
C VAL A 263 -11.36 -24.88 6.67
N THR A 264 -12.64 -25.16 6.43
CA THR A 264 -13.66 -25.25 7.49
C THR A 264 -13.84 -26.67 7.99
N THR A 265 -13.74 -27.65 7.10
CA THR A 265 -13.88 -29.07 7.44
C THR A 265 -13.20 -29.95 6.40
N THR A 266 -12.75 -31.12 6.86
CA THR A 266 -12.27 -32.19 6.01
C THR A 266 -13.17 -33.41 6.15
N ARG A 267 -13.45 -34.12 5.08
CA ARG A 267 -14.28 -35.34 5.11
C ARG A 267 -13.78 -36.39 4.11
N VAL A 268 -14.23 -37.63 4.28
CA VAL A 268 -14.07 -38.68 3.27
C VAL A 268 -15.37 -38.77 2.46
N VAL A 269 -15.24 -38.72 1.15
CA VAL A 269 -16.31 -38.99 0.19
C VAL A 269 -16.13 -40.43 -0.32
N PRO A 270 -17.08 -41.34 -0.05
CA PRO A 270 -16.99 -42.72 -0.51
C PRO A 270 -16.98 -42.83 -2.03
N LYS A 271 -16.37 -43.90 -2.55
CA LYS A 271 -16.42 -44.24 -3.97
C LYS A 271 -17.85 -44.23 -4.51
N GLY A 272 -18.06 -43.55 -5.64
CA GLY A 272 -19.35 -43.44 -6.34
C GLY A 272 -20.18 -42.21 -5.95
N GLU A 273 -19.90 -41.60 -4.80
CA GLU A 273 -20.64 -40.43 -4.30
C GLU A 273 -20.31 -39.14 -5.05
N GLY A 274 -21.32 -38.28 -5.18
CA GLY A 274 -21.21 -37.02 -5.90
C GLY A 274 -20.86 -35.84 -4.99
N VAL A 275 -20.14 -34.85 -5.53
CA VAL A 275 -19.73 -33.64 -4.80
C VAL A 275 -20.37 -32.39 -5.38
N SER A 276 -20.85 -31.50 -4.49
CA SER A 276 -21.47 -30.21 -4.82
C SER A 276 -22.74 -30.33 -5.68
N TYR A 277 -23.30 -29.19 -6.09
CA TYR A 277 -24.56 -29.10 -6.83
C TYR A 277 -24.53 -29.87 -8.15
N SER A 278 -25.61 -30.63 -8.40
CA SER A 278 -25.78 -31.51 -9.56
C SER A 278 -24.72 -32.61 -9.70
N HIS A 279 -23.88 -32.82 -8.69
CA HIS A 279 -22.89 -33.89 -8.65
C HIS A 279 -22.04 -33.98 -9.93
N THR A 280 -21.55 -32.83 -10.40
CA THR A 280 -20.73 -32.75 -11.63
C THR A 280 -19.36 -33.41 -11.48
N TRP A 281 -18.98 -33.77 -10.26
CA TRP A 281 -17.83 -34.61 -9.95
C TRP A 281 -18.29 -35.78 -9.07
N ARG A 282 -17.70 -36.96 -9.29
CA ARG A 282 -17.95 -38.18 -8.51
C ARG A 282 -16.65 -38.87 -8.14
N ALA A 283 -16.58 -39.34 -6.90
CA ALA A 283 -15.39 -39.99 -6.36
C ALA A 283 -15.15 -41.35 -7.04
N GLN A 284 -13.97 -41.52 -7.64
CA GLN A 284 -13.58 -42.80 -8.29
C GLN A 284 -13.11 -43.85 -7.27
N ARG A 285 -12.80 -43.42 -6.05
CA ARG A 285 -12.36 -44.18 -4.88
C ARG A 285 -12.73 -43.38 -3.63
N ASP A 286 -12.57 -43.97 -2.45
CA ASP A 286 -12.71 -43.22 -1.20
C ASP A 286 -11.69 -42.08 -1.16
N THR A 287 -12.20 -40.84 -1.14
CA THR A 287 -11.40 -39.64 -1.41
C THR A 287 -11.58 -38.65 -0.28
N ARG A 288 -10.47 -38.17 0.28
CA ARG A 288 -10.47 -37.08 1.26
C ARG A 288 -10.67 -35.75 0.56
N THR A 289 -11.53 -34.91 1.11
CA THR A 289 -11.83 -33.57 0.60
C THR A 289 -11.75 -32.53 1.70
N ALA A 290 -11.50 -31.29 1.31
CA ALA A 290 -11.57 -30.11 2.17
C ALA A 290 -12.66 -29.16 1.67
N VAL A 291 -13.30 -28.46 2.59
CA VAL A 291 -14.23 -27.35 2.29
C VAL A 291 -13.53 -26.04 2.62
N VAL A 292 -13.49 -25.11 1.67
CA VAL A 292 -12.86 -23.79 1.82
C VAL A 292 -13.94 -22.72 1.82
N ALA A 293 -13.90 -21.81 2.80
CA ALA A 293 -14.91 -20.76 3.03
C ALA A 293 -14.78 -19.56 2.09
N LEU A 294 -14.87 -19.80 0.79
CA LEU A 294 -14.94 -18.76 -0.23
C LEU A 294 -15.85 -19.21 -1.37
N GLY A 295 -16.79 -18.37 -1.79
CA GLY A 295 -17.68 -18.66 -2.90
C GLY A 295 -17.96 -17.45 -3.78
N TYR A 296 -18.95 -17.58 -4.67
CA TYR A 296 -19.23 -16.53 -5.66
C TYR A 296 -19.84 -15.26 -5.08
N ALA A 297 -20.42 -15.30 -3.89
CA ALA A 297 -20.85 -14.09 -3.19
C ALA A 297 -19.65 -13.26 -2.67
N ASP A 298 -18.49 -13.91 -2.49
CA ASP A 298 -17.23 -13.28 -2.10
C ASP A 298 -16.40 -12.79 -3.29
N GLY A 299 -16.87 -13.03 -4.52
CA GLY A 299 -16.19 -12.64 -5.75
C GLY A 299 -15.66 -13.78 -6.61
N LEU A 300 -15.59 -15.01 -6.08
CA LEU A 300 -15.03 -16.15 -6.82
C LEU A 300 -15.90 -16.49 -8.05
N PRO A 301 -15.40 -16.43 -9.30
CA PRO A 301 -16.24 -16.58 -10.47
C PRO A 301 -16.75 -18.02 -10.56
N ARG A 302 -18.06 -18.21 -10.67
CA ARG A 302 -18.63 -19.57 -10.77
C ARG A 302 -18.15 -20.32 -12.04
N SER A 303 -17.67 -19.59 -13.05
CA SER A 303 -17.09 -20.11 -14.30
C SER A 303 -15.81 -20.94 -14.12
N VAL A 304 -15.12 -20.81 -12.98
CA VAL A 304 -13.91 -21.60 -12.65
C VAL A 304 -14.21 -22.98 -12.03
N SER A 305 -15.49 -23.33 -11.88
CA SER A 305 -15.91 -24.63 -11.34
C SER A 305 -15.21 -25.80 -12.05
N GLY A 306 -14.45 -26.59 -11.31
CA GLY A 306 -13.69 -27.75 -11.79
C GLY A 306 -12.42 -27.42 -12.58
N LYS A 307 -12.01 -26.15 -12.65
CA LYS A 307 -10.83 -25.69 -13.41
C LYS A 307 -9.71 -25.17 -12.52
N MET A 308 -10.05 -24.63 -11.35
CA MET A 308 -9.08 -24.00 -10.46
C MET A 308 -8.37 -25.02 -9.55
N GLN A 309 -7.21 -24.61 -9.07
CA GLN A 309 -6.46 -25.30 -8.02
C GLN A 309 -6.27 -24.33 -6.84
N VAL A 310 -6.07 -24.86 -5.64
CA VAL A 310 -5.73 -24.08 -4.44
C VAL A 310 -4.48 -24.64 -3.80
N THR A 311 -3.68 -23.79 -3.17
CA THR A 311 -2.51 -24.25 -2.41
C THR A 311 -2.80 -24.25 -0.91
N ILE A 312 -2.57 -25.39 -0.25
CA ILE A 312 -2.75 -25.57 1.20
C ILE A 312 -1.47 -26.22 1.74
N ASN A 313 -0.84 -25.62 2.75
CA ASN A 313 0.39 -26.11 3.38
C ASN A 313 1.50 -26.43 2.35
N GLY A 314 1.69 -25.54 1.37
CA GLY A 314 2.70 -25.67 0.31
C GLY A 314 2.40 -26.72 -0.78
N LYS A 315 1.20 -27.31 -0.79
CA LYS A 315 0.77 -28.31 -1.78
C LYS A 315 -0.48 -27.86 -2.52
N THR A 316 -0.48 -28.10 -3.82
CA THR A 316 -1.58 -27.71 -4.71
C THR A 316 -2.60 -28.83 -4.86
N TYR A 317 -3.89 -28.47 -4.75
CA TYR A 317 -5.01 -29.40 -4.79
C TYR A 317 -6.10 -28.89 -5.74
N PRO A 318 -6.73 -29.76 -6.55
CA PRO A 318 -7.76 -29.33 -7.49
C PRO A 318 -9.09 -29.03 -6.77
N GLN A 319 -9.77 -27.98 -7.22
CA GLN A 319 -11.16 -27.72 -6.84
C GLN A 319 -12.08 -28.66 -7.62
N ILE A 320 -12.98 -29.34 -6.91
CA ILE A 320 -13.90 -30.34 -7.47
C ILE A 320 -15.37 -29.96 -7.28
N GLY A 321 -16.20 -30.34 -8.26
CA GLY A 321 -17.61 -29.95 -8.28
C GLY A 321 -17.79 -28.47 -8.59
N ARG A 322 -18.97 -27.93 -8.28
CA ARG A 322 -19.29 -26.52 -8.54
C ARG A 322 -18.86 -25.60 -7.41
N VAL A 323 -18.46 -24.39 -7.79
CA VAL A 323 -18.35 -23.24 -6.87
C VAL A 323 -19.75 -22.89 -6.35
N CYS A 324 -19.90 -22.84 -5.02
CA CYS A 324 -21.14 -22.48 -4.34
C CYS A 324 -21.11 -21.00 -3.92
N MET A 325 -22.21 -20.52 -3.32
CA MET A 325 -22.34 -19.12 -2.90
C MET A 325 -21.25 -18.72 -1.90
N ASP A 326 -20.91 -19.62 -0.99
CA ASP A 326 -20.09 -19.30 0.19
C ASP A 326 -18.87 -20.20 0.37
N GLN A 327 -18.72 -21.21 -0.48
CA GLN A 327 -17.69 -22.24 -0.30
C GLN A 327 -17.38 -23.02 -1.58
N ILE A 328 -16.20 -23.63 -1.58
CA ILE A 328 -15.75 -24.60 -2.58
C ILE A 328 -15.32 -25.92 -1.91
N VAL A 329 -15.25 -26.99 -2.71
CA VAL A 329 -14.74 -28.29 -2.28
C VAL A 329 -13.46 -28.60 -3.06
N VAL A 330 -12.45 -29.10 -2.35
CA VAL A 330 -11.11 -29.39 -2.85
C VAL A 330 -10.80 -30.86 -2.62
N GLU A 331 -10.24 -31.54 -3.62
CA GLU A 331 -9.81 -32.94 -3.50
C GLU A 331 -8.40 -33.02 -2.91
N LEU A 332 -8.28 -33.66 -1.75
CA LEU A 332 -6.98 -33.85 -1.08
C LEU A 332 -6.28 -35.14 -1.51
N GLY A 333 -7.01 -36.09 -2.09
CA GLY A 333 -6.49 -37.38 -2.54
C GLY A 333 -7.12 -38.59 -1.83
N PRO A 334 -6.57 -39.81 -1.98
CA PRO A 334 -7.17 -41.03 -1.43
C PRO A 334 -7.25 -41.04 0.10
N ALA A 335 -8.31 -41.66 0.63
CA ALA A 335 -8.58 -41.69 2.08
C ALA A 335 -7.69 -42.66 2.88
N ASP A 336 -7.19 -43.72 2.24
CA ASP A 336 -6.42 -44.82 2.84
C ASP A 336 -4.91 -44.54 2.94
N GLY A 337 -4.43 -43.44 2.38
CA GLY A 337 -3.01 -43.04 2.44
C GLY A 337 -2.05 -44.00 1.72
N ALA A 338 -2.54 -44.87 0.82
CA ALA A 338 -1.73 -45.93 0.21
C ALA A 338 -0.46 -45.41 -0.53
N GLU A 339 0.64 -46.13 -0.30
CA GLU A 339 2.01 -45.82 -0.71
C GLU A 339 2.16 -45.58 -2.22
N GLY A 340 2.80 -44.46 -2.57
CA GLY A 340 3.04 -44.01 -3.95
C GLY A 340 2.31 -42.72 -4.31
N SER A 341 1.27 -42.35 -3.55
CA SER A 341 0.65 -41.02 -3.60
C SER A 341 1.35 -40.10 -2.59
N THR A 342 2.55 -39.64 -2.91
CA THR A 342 3.15 -38.49 -2.22
C THR A 342 2.13 -37.35 -2.19
N ASN A 343 1.91 -36.73 -1.02
CA ASN A 343 1.59 -35.28 -0.84
C ASN A 343 0.54 -35.00 0.26
N GLY A 344 0.89 -35.11 1.56
CA GLY A 344 0.36 -34.24 2.65
C GLY A 344 -1.15 -34.15 2.92
N ALA A 345 -1.98 -34.98 2.29
CA ALA A 345 -3.44 -34.94 2.44
C ALA A 345 -3.92 -35.16 3.88
N ALA A 346 -3.12 -35.86 4.70
CA ALA A 346 -3.37 -36.08 6.12
C ALA A 346 -3.05 -34.85 6.99
N ASP A 347 -2.28 -33.91 6.47
CA ASP A 347 -1.79 -32.74 7.21
C ASP A 347 -2.76 -31.55 7.10
N VAL A 348 -3.69 -31.57 6.14
CA VAL A 348 -4.70 -30.52 5.97
C VAL A 348 -5.78 -30.64 7.05
N LYS A 349 -5.97 -29.59 7.82
CA LYS A 349 -6.90 -29.53 8.97
C LYS A 349 -7.82 -28.31 8.90
N PRO A 350 -8.98 -28.35 9.57
CA PRO A 350 -9.78 -27.15 9.79
C PRO A 350 -8.93 -26.04 10.42
N GLY A 351 -9.03 -24.84 9.87
CA GLY A 351 -8.20 -23.70 10.24
C GLY A 351 -7.01 -23.45 9.32
N ASP A 352 -6.58 -24.40 8.49
CA ASP A 352 -5.49 -24.15 7.54
C ASP A 352 -5.93 -23.13 6.48
N TRP A 353 -4.96 -22.38 5.94
CA TRP A 353 -5.20 -21.43 4.86
C TRP A 353 -5.08 -22.12 3.50
N ALA A 354 -6.10 -21.93 2.66
CA ALA A 354 -6.07 -22.25 1.24
C ALA A 354 -5.86 -20.97 0.44
N VAL A 355 -4.71 -20.87 -0.24
CA VAL A 355 -4.39 -19.79 -1.16
C VAL A 355 -5.12 -20.05 -2.48
N ILE A 356 -5.93 -19.09 -2.89
CA ILE A 356 -6.71 -19.11 -4.14
C ILE A 356 -5.86 -18.58 -5.29
N PHE A 357 -5.21 -17.44 -5.07
CA PHE A 357 -4.17 -16.87 -5.93
C PHE A 357 -3.25 -15.96 -5.09
N GLY A 358 -2.06 -15.69 -5.61
CA GLY A 358 -1.03 -14.85 -4.98
C GLY A 358 0.12 -15.66 -4.41
N GLU A 359 0.75 -15.13 -3.38
CA GLU A 359 1.96 -15.69 -2.77
C GLU A 359 1.73 -17.15 -2.30
N GLY A 360 2.63 -18.04 -2.74
CA GLY A 360 2.56 -19.47 -2.42
C GLY A 360 1.49 -20.25 -3.20
N GLY A 361 0.79 -19.64 -4.15
CA GLY A 361 -0.18 -20.29 -5.02
C GLY A 361 -0.04 -19.89 -6.48
N ASN A 362 -1.12 -20.06 -7.25
CA ASN A 362 -1.19 -19.58 -8.62
C ASN A 362 -1.12 -18.05 -8.65
N SER A 363 -0.53 -17.48 -9.71
CA SER A 363 -0.57 -16.03 -9.92
C SER A 363 -2.00 -15.57 -10.26
N ALA A 364 -2.23 -14.24 -10.18
CA ALA A 364 -3.49 -13.66 -10.64
C ALA A 364 -3.71 -13.88 -12.15
N ASP A 365 -2.63 -13.89 -12.95
CA ASP A 365 -2.68 -14.16 -14.40
C ASP A 365 -3.09 -15.61 -14.68
N GLU A 366 -2.48 -16.58 -14.01
CA GLU A 366 -2.85 -17.99 -14.13
C GLU A 366 -4.31 -18.22 -13.71
N PHE A 367 -4.78 -17.53 -12.66
CA PHE A 367 -6.17 -17.59 -12.26
C PHE A 367 -7.11 -16.94 -13.30
N ALA A 368 -6.70 -15.82 -13.90
CA ALA A 368 -7.45 -15.12 -14.94
C ALA A 368 -7.66 -15.99 -16.18
N GLU A 369 -6.63 -16.72 -16.62
CA GLU A 369 -6.70 -17.67 -17.72
C GLU A 369 -7.75 -18.76 -17.47
N LEU A 370 -7.75 -19.35 -16.27
CA LEU A 370 -8.73 -20.37 -15.88
C LEU A 370 -10.17 -19.82 -15.82
N ALA A 371 -10.32 -18.55 -15.44
CA ALA A 371 -11.59 -17.84 -15.41
C ALA A 371 -12.06 -17.35 -16.79
N GLY A 372 -11.17 -17.31 -17.78
CA GLY A 372 -11.45 -16.77 -19.11
C GLY A 372 -11.55 -15.24 -19.10
N THR A 373 -10.71 -14.57 -18.31
CA THR A 373 -10.67 -13.12 -18.16
C THR A 373 -9.23 -12.61 -18.02
N ILE A 374 -9.05 -11.38 -17.52
CA ILE A 374 -7.80 -10.69 -17.28
C ILE A 374 -7.57 -10.43 -15.79
N SER A 375 -6.32 -10.29 -15.38
CA SER A 375 -5.93 -10.08 -13.97
C SER A 375 -6.53 -8.83 -13.34
N TYR A 376 -6.87 -7.82 -14.14
CA TYR A 376 -7.62 -6.65 -13.68
C TYR A 376 -8.95 -7.04 -13.03
N GLU A 377 -9.70 -7.98 -13.62
CA GLU A 377 -10.94 -8.49 -13.04
C GLU A 377 -10.67 -9.39 -11.83
N VAL A 378 -9.63 -10.22 -11.88
CA VAL A 378 -9.24 -11.10 -10.75
C VAL A 378 -8.85 -10.32 -9.49
N LEU A 379 -8.15 -9.20 -9.63
CA LEU A 379 -7.79 -8.35 -8.49
C LEU A 379 -9.00 -7.61 -7.92
N THR A 380 -9.94 -7.20 -8.78
CA THR A 380 -11.11 -6.39 -8.38
C THR A 380 -12.36 -7.20 -8.04
N MET A 381 -12.38 -8.51 -8.33
CA MET A 381 -13.53 -9.37 -8.03
C MET A 381 -13.76 -9.64 -6.52
N PRO A 382 -12.74 -9.81 -5.64
CA PRO A 382 -12.97 -10.15 -4.23
C PRO A 382 -13.76 -9.05 -3.55
N ARG A 383 -14.84 -9.40 -2.86
CA ARG A 383 -15.79 -8.41 -2.35
C ARG A 383 -16.61 -8.92 -1.18
N GLY A 384 -17.35 -7.99 -0.59
CA GLY A 384 -18.30 -8.28 0.48
C GLY A 384 -17.64 -8.33 1.86
N PRO A 385 -18.45 -8.33 2.93
CA PRO A 385 -17.98 -8.14 4.30
C PRO A 385 -17.21 -9.34 4.88
N ARG A 386 -17.17 -10.47 4.16
CA ARG A 386 -16.53 -11.71 4.62
C ARG A 386 -15.05 -11.80 4.25
N VAL A 387 -14.64 -11.08 3.20
CA VAL A 387 -13.24 -11.01 2.77
C VAL A 387 -12.61 -9.81 3.47
N LYS A 388 -11.77 -10.06 4.48
CA LYS A 388 -11.08 -9.01 5.20
C LYS A 388 -9.77 -8.66 4.51
N ARG A 389 -9.55 -7.37 4.25
CA ARG A 389 -8.22 -6.89 3.87
C ARG A 389 -7.27 -6.90 5.06
N VAL A 390 -6.07 -7.41 4.83
CA VAL A 390 -4.97 -7.44 5.80
C VAL A 390 -3.74 -6.88 5.09
N PHE A 391 -3.06 -5.92 5.70
CA PHE A 391 -1.87 -5.32 5.14
C PHE A 391 -0.62 -5.90 5.80
N LYS A 392 0.44 -6.12 5.01
CA LYS A 392 1.79 -6.45 5.50
C LYS A 392 2.80 -5.50 4.86
N GLY A 393 3.91 -5.27 5.56
CA GLY A 393 4.93 -4.30 5.13
C GLY A 393 4.45 -2.85 5.24
N GLY A 394 5.13 -1.94 4.54
CA GLY A 394 4.78 -0.52 4.45
C GLY A 394 5.17 0.30 5.68
N ARG A 395 4.61 1.51 5.79
CA ARG A 395 4.85 2.40 6.93
C ARG A 395 4.29 1.77 8.21
N PRO A 396 5.10 1.50 9.23
CA PRO A 396 4.62 1.04 10.52
C PRO A 396 3.75 2.10 11.18
N ASP A 397 2.62 1.64 11.70
CA ASP A 397 1.75 2.43 12.57
C ASP A 397 2.25 2.32 14.00
N PHE A 398 2.77 3.43 14.53
CA PHE A 398 3.25 3.51 15.91
C PHE A 398 2.17 4.01 16.88
N SER A 399 0.93 4.23 16.43
CA SER A 399 -0.20 4.57 17.31
C SER A 399 -0.78 3.36 18.06
N ALA A 400 -0.44 2.15 17.61
CA ALA A 400 -0.81 0.88 18.23
C ALA A 400 0.40 -0.04 18.38
N ASP A 401 0.26 -1.09 19.19
CA ASP A 401 1.27 -2.13 19.33
C ASP A 401 1.57 -2.81 18.00
N GLY A 402 2.84 -3.13 17.74
CA GLY A 402 3.23 -3.71 16.46
C GLY A 402 4.64 -4.30 16.43
N SER A 403 5.00 -4.86 15.29
CA SER A 403 6.33 -5.36 15.03
C SER A 403 6.68 -5.29 13.55
N CYS A 404 7.95 -5.07 13.22
CA CYS A 404 8.47 -5.17 11.85
C CYS A 404 9.89 -5.78 11.84
N ALA A 405 10.31 -6.23 10.66
CA ALA A 405 11.68 -6.66 10.43
C ALA A 405 12.52 -5.49 9.89
N ALA A 406 13.77 -5.40 10.33
CA ALA A 406 14.78 -4.48 9.81
C ALA A 406 16.05 -5.26 9.49
N ALA A 407 16.29 -5.50 8.20
CA ALA A 407 17.38 -6.36 7.74
C ALA A 407 18.73 -5.64 7.73
N THR A 408 18.72 -4.32 7.50
CA THR A 408 19.93 -3.50 7.37
C THR A 408 19.98 -2.36 8.40
N ALA A 409 21.13 -1.70 8.48
CA ALA A 409 21.24 -0.46 9.26
C ALA A 409 20.42 0.68 8.64
N ASP A 410 20.25 0.68 7.32
CA ASP A 410 19.44 1.68 6.61
C ASP A 410 17.95 1.48 6.92
N ASP A 411 17.48 0.23 6.94
CA ASP A 411 16.11 -0.12 7.36
C ASP A 411 15.84 0.35 8.80
N MET A 412 16.79 0.14 9.70
CA MET A 412 16.68 0.63 11.09
C MET A 412 16.61 2.16 11.16
N ARG A 413 17.34 2.89 10.31
CA ARG A 413 17.24 4.35 10.26
C ARG A 413 15.91 4.81 9.67
N ALA A 414 15.43 4.16 8.61
CA ALA A 414 14.14 4.47 8.00
C ALA A 414 12.99 4.22 8.98
N LEU A 415 13.03 3.10 9.70
CA LEU A 415 12.08 2.78 10.77
C LEU A 415 12.10 3.84 11.87
N GLY A 416 13.29 4.22 12.32
CA GLY A 416 13.47 5.29 13.29
C GLY A 416 12.87 6.60 12.79
N GLU A 417 13.13 6.98 11.54
CA GLU A 417 12.59 8.21 10.95
C GLU A 417 11.06 8.20 10.91
N GLN A 418 10.44 7.07 10.57
CA GLN A 418 8.98 6.90 10.59
C GLN A 418 8.41 6.98 12.00
N LEU A 419 9.11 6.42 13.00
CA LEU A 419 8.76 6.55 14.40
C LEU A 419 8.83 8.02 14.83
N GLY A 420 9.95 8.70 14.60
CA GLY A 420 10.14 10.12 14.96
C GLY A 420 9.11 11.04 14.31
N LYS A 421 8.66 10.74 13.07
CA LYS A 421 7.56 11.48 12.41
C LYS A 421 6.22 11.38 13.15
N GLN A 422 5.98 10.30 13.89
CA GLN A 422 4.72 10.01 14.58
C GLN A 422 4.73 10.37 16.08
N LEU A 423 5.90 10.62 16.65
CA LEU A 423 6.02 10.98 18.07
C LEU A 423 5.70 12.46 18.33
N GLU A 424 5.14 12.70 19.50
CA GLU A 424 4.84 14.02 20.06
C GLU A 424 5.76 14.31 21.25
N ALA A 425 5.94 15.60 21.58
CA ALA A 425 6.61 16.02 22.80
C ALA A 425 5.96 15.39 24.06
N GLY A 426 6.76 15.13 25.08
CA GLY A 426 6.35 14.41 26.28
C GLY A 426 6.31 12.88 26.12
N THR A 427 6.64 12.32 24.95
CA THR A 427 6.71 10.86 24.77
C THR A 427 8.05 10.30 25.24
N VAL A 428 8.03 9.20 25.99
CA VAL A 428 9.21 8.44 26.40
C VAL A 428 9.31 7.16 25.57
N VAL A 429 10.42 6.98 24.87
CA VAL A 429 10.73 5.77 24.10
C VAL A 429 11.81 4.97 24.84
N VAL A 430 11.45 3.78 25.27
CA VAL A 430 12.37 2.86 25.94
C VAL A 430 12.93 1.88 24.91
N LEU A 431 14.25 1.85 24.71
CA LEU A 431 14.90 0.95 23.77
C LEU A 431 15.58 -0.23 24.48
N SER A 432 15.10 -1.44 24.22
CA SER A 432 15.61 -2.70 24.78
C SER A 432 16.20 -3.60 23.69
N GLY A 433 17.24 -4.38 24.01
CA GLY A 433 17.85 -5.35 23.10
C GLY A 433 19.35 -5.50 23.31
N PRO A 434 19.99 -6.59 22.82
CA PRO A 434 21.40 -6.87 23.09
C PRO A 434 22.37 -5.78 22.57
N LEU A 435 23.64 -5.85 23.00
CA LEU A 435 24.67 -4.95 22.50
C LEU A 435 24.79 -5.07 20.97
N GLY A 436 24.81 -3.92 20.28
CA GLY A 436 24.84 -3.87 18.82
C GLY A 436 23.51 -4.25 18.15
N ALA A 437 22.39 -4.38 18.87
CA ALA A 437 21.08 -4.62 18.29
C ALA A 437 20.61 -3.51 17.33
N GLY A 438 21.22 -2.32 17.39
CA GLY A 438 20.86 -1.20 16.51
C GLY A 438 20.07 -0.09 17.20
N LYS A 439 20.02 -0.06 18.54
CA LYS A 439 19.34 0.99 19.34
C LYS A 439 19.73 2.40 18.91
N THR A 440 21.01 2.74 18.95
CA THR A 440 21.50 4.05 18.50
C THR A 440 21.19 4.32 17.02
N THR A 441 21.21 3.29 16.16
CA THR A 441 20.84 3.44 14.73
C THR A 441 19.37 3.83 14.57
N LEU A 442 18.48 3.20 15.35
CA LEU A 442 17.06 3.57 15.42
C LEU A 442 16.90 5.01 15.93
N THR A 443 17.64 5.40 16.99
CA THR A 443 17.59 6.76 17.54
C THR A 443 18.07 7.81 16.55
N GLN A 444 19.08 7.50 15.72
CA GLN A 444 19.53 8.38 14.63
C GLN A 444 18.42 8.64 13.61
N GLY A 445 17.68 7.59 13.23
CA GLY A 445 16.49 7.73 12.40
C GLY A 445 15.42 8.58 13.07
N LEU A 446 15.08 8.27 14.32
CA LEU A 446 14.08 8.99 15.12
C LEU A 446 14.40 10.48 15.20
N ALA A 447 15.65 10.83 15.45
CA ALA A 447 16.12 12.21 15.45
C ALA A 447 15.92 12.90 14.10
N ALA A 448 16.19 12.21 12.98
CA ALA A 448 15.92 12.73 11.65
C ALA A 448 14.40 12.95 11.43
N GLY A 449 13.56 12.03 11.89
CA GLY A 449 12.09 12.14 11.82
C GLY A 449 11.49 13.26 12.68
N LEU A 450 12.09 13.54 13.84
CA LEU A 450 11.79 14.72 14.65
C LEU A 450 12.33 16.01 14.02
N GLY A 451 13.34 15.90 13.15
CA GLY A 451 14.02 17.03 12.53
C GLY A 451 14.94 17.80 13.49
N VAL A 452 15.48 17.16 14.53
CA VAL A 452 16.37 17.81 15.50
C VAL A 452 17.72 18.19 14.89
N LYS A 453 18.39 19.19 15.47
CA LYS A 453 19.68 19.69 14.95
C LYS A 453 20.87 18.86 15.46
N GLY A 454 21.83 18.63 14.57
CA GLY A 454 23.11 17.99 14.90
C GLY A 454 23.14 16.48 14.68
N ARG A 455 24.32 15.88 14.83
CA ARG A 455 24.48 14.41 14.70
C ARG A 455 24.15 13.72 16.01
N VAL A 456 23.32 12.68 15.94
CA VAL A 456 23.05 11.79 17.07
C VAL A 456 24.10 10.69 17.14
N GLN A 457 24.71 10.55 18.31
CA GLN A 457 25.69 9.52 18.62
C GLN A 457 25.25 8.84 19.91
N SER A 458 25.72 7.61 20.12
CA SER A 458 25.40 6.86 21.34
C SER A 458 25.83 7.64 22.59
N PRO A 459 24.97 7.76 23.61
CA PRO A 459 25.28 8.46 24.86
C PRO A 459 26.13 7.62 25.82
N THR A 460 26.61 6.42 25.45
CA THR A 460 27.35 5.49 26.34
C THR A 460 28.43 6.14 27.21
N PHE A 461 29.13 7.17 26.72
CA PHE A 461 30.17 7.89 27.47
C PHE A 461 29.71 9.22 28.08
N THR A 462 28.61 9.80 27.59
CA THR A 462 28.10 11.10 28.04
C THR A 462 26.88 10.98 28.94
N ILE A 463 26.33 9.77 29.11
CA ILE A 463 25.13 9.41 29.88
C ILE A 463 23.84 10.02 29.29
N VAL A 464 23.82 11.32 29.01
CA VAL A 464 22.69 12.04 28.42
C VAL A 464 23.19 12.99 27.32
N ARG A 465 22.40 13.20 26.27
CA ARG A 465 22.59 14.21 25.23
C ARG A 465 21.28 14.88 24.89
N THR A 466 21.28 16.21 24.87
CA THR A 466 20.13 17.02 24.46
C THR A 466 20.33 17.54 23.03
N HIS A 467 19.32 17.33 22.20
CA HIS A 467 19.27 17.77 20.81
C HIS A 467 18.12 18.77 20.65
N ARG A 468 18.47 20.00 20.25
CA ARG A 468 17.49 21.08 20.11
C ARG A 468 16.51 20.82 18.97
N ALA A 469 15.27 21.26 19.19
CA ALA A 469 14.23 21.25 18.19
C ALA A 469 14.66 21.91 16.87
N GLY A 470 14.24 21.30 15.76
CA GLY A 470 14.32 21.89 14.44
C GLY A 470 12.98 22.46 14.00
N GLN A 471 12.60 22.22 12.74
CA GLN A 471 11.41 22.83 12.14
C GLN A 471 10.09 22.36 12.77
N ARG A 472 10.03 21.14 13.31
CA ARG A 472 8.83 20.60 13.96
C ARG A 472 8.60 21.12 15.39
N GLY A 473 9.55 21.86 15.96
CA GLY A 473 9.42 22.37 17.33
C GLY A 473 9.64 21.34 18.44
N VAL A 474 9.83 20.06 18.14
CA VAL A 474 10.05 19.00 19.13
C VAL A 474 11.55 18.71 19.29
N GLY A 475 12.05 18.75 20.54
CA GLY A 475 13.43 18.39 20.88
C GLY A 475 13.62 16.89 21.17
N LEU A 476 14.87 16.46 21.37
CA LEU A 476 15.20 15.07 21.73
C LEU A 476 16.17 15.04 22.90
N LEU A 477 15.84 14.26 23.93
CA LEU A 477 16.73 13.89 25.03
C LEU A 477 17.13 12.42 24.88
N HIS A 478 18.38 12.14 24.48
CA HIS A 478 18.89 10.78 24.28
C HIS A 478 19.78 10.38 25.45
N MET A 479 19.41 9.33 26.19
CA MET A 479 20.11 8.88 27.38
C MET A 479 20.43 7.38 27.40
N ASP A 480 21.45 7.02 28.17
CA ASP A 480 21.78 5.66 28.59
C ASP A 480 21.31 5.48 30.04
N ALA A 481 20.13 4.89 30.20
CA ALA A 481 19.45 4.84 31.50
C ALA A 481 20.15 3.90 32.50
N TYR A 482 20.86 2.88 32.01
CA TYR A 482 21.63 1.96 32.86
C TYR A 482 22.74 2.69 33.63
N ARG A 483 23.35 3.73 33.02
CA ARG A 483 24.42 4.51 33.67
C ARG A 483 23.93 5.72 34.45
N LEU A 484 22.69 6.16 34.23
CA LEU A 484 22.13 7.34 34.89
C LEU A 484 22.04 7.18 36.42
N LEU A 485 21.83 5.96 36.92
CA LEU A 485 21.61 5.68 38.35
C LEU A 485 22.84 5.08 39.09
N GLY A 486 24.02 5.11 38.49
CA GLY A 486 25.29 4.77 39.17
C GLY A 486 25.68 3.29 39.19
N ALA A 487 26.87 2.99 39.73
CA ALA A 487 27.63 1.74 39.56
C ALA A 487 27.20 0.54 40.42
N ASP A 488 26.10 0.61 41.18
CA ASP A 488 25.61 -0.50 42.02
C ASP A 488 24.77 -1.53 41.23
N VAL A 489 24.87 -1.53 39.89
CA VAL A 489 24.10 -2.40 38.98
C VAL A 489 24.99 -3.52 38.37
N GLU A 490 26.11 -3.87 39.01
CA GLU A 490 26.88 -5.08 38.64
C GLU A 490 26.06 -6.36 38.84
N GLU A 491 25.05 -6.33 39.71
CA GLU A 491 23.93 -7.25 39.74
C GLU A 491 22.74 -6.51 39.14
N GLY A 492 22.26 -6.93 37.96
CA GLY A 492 21.26 -6.21 37.17
C GLY A 492 20.07 -5.70 38.00
N ILE A 493 19.43 -4.61 37.54
CA ILE A 493 18.13 -4.17 38.07
C ILE A 493 17.24 -5.40 38.21
N GLU A 494 16.90 -5.78 39.45
CA GLU A 494 15.97 -6.88 39.66
C GLU A 494 14.69 -6.54 38.89
N PRO A 495 14.18 -7.44 38.02
CA PRO A 495 12.93 -7.22 37.33
C PRO A 495 11.83 -6.89 38.35
N GLY A 496 11.36 -5.63 38.36
CA GLY A 496 10.33 -5.16 39.30
C GLY A 496 10.77 -4.15 40.37
N ARG A 497 12.04 -3.72 40.43
CA ARG A 497 12.42 -2.54 41.23
C ARG A 497 11.87 -1.28 40.55
N HIS A 498 10.75 -0.76 41.07
CA HIS A 498 10.24 0.54 40.65
C HIS A 498 11.16 1.65 41.18
N ILE A 499 11.76 2.40 40.27
CA ILE A 499 12.45 3.64 40.55
C ILE A 499 11.41 4.77 40.56
N ASP A 500 11.47 5.69 41.54
CA ASP A 500 10.55 6.84 41.62
C ASP A 500 10.91 7.87 40.53
N ARG A 501 9.90 8.52 39.95
CA ARG A 501 10.06 9.62 38.97
C ARG A 501 11.03 10.68 39.50
N ASN A 502 10.92 11.04 40.78
CA ASN A 502 11.76 12.07 41.40
C ASN A 502 13.24 11.65 41.41
N GLU A 503 13.56 10.37 41.58
CA GLU A 503 14.94 9.87 41.57
C GLU A 503 15.59 10.02 40.19
N VAL A 504 14.80 9.82 39.13
CA VAL A 504 15.25 10.02 37.74
C VAL A 504 15.42 11.51 37.44
N LEU A 505 14.49 12.35 37.89
CA LEU A 505 14.58 13.80 37.73
C LEU A 505 15.78 14.38 38.48
N ASP A 506 16.01 13.98 39.73
CA ASP A 506 17.17 14.37 40.53
C ASP A 506 18.49 13.97 39.84
N ALA A 507 18.54 12.78 39.23
CA ALA A 507 19.70 12.34 38.45
C ALA A 507 19.92 13.20 37.20
N LEU A 508 18.86 13.60 36.49
CA LEU A 508 18.96 14.50 35.34
C LEU A 508 19.36 15.93 35.75
N GLU A 509 18.82 16.45 36.85
CA GLU A 509 19.20 17.75 37.43
C GLU A 509 20.68 17.74 37.85
N SER A 510 21.19 16.64 38.42
CA SER A 510 22.59 16.51 38.78
C SER A 510 23.57 16.55 37.59
N LEU A 511 23.05 16.37 36.37
CA LEU A 511 23.79 16.44 35.11
C LEU A 511 23.59 17.78 34.37
N ASP A 512 23.03 18.81 35.04
CA ASP A 512 22.75 20.14 34.49
C ASP A 512 21.91 20.11 33.19
N ILE A 513 20.92 19.21 33.11
CA ILE A 513 20.06 19.09 31.93
C ILE A 513 18.92 20.12 31.97
N ASP A 514 19.11 21.25 31.27
CA ASP A 514 18.09 22.28 31.02
C ASP A 514 17.11 21.85 29.89
N ALA A 515 16.38 20.75 30.07
CA ALA A 515 15.33 20.34 29.14
C ALA A 515 14.03 20.03 29.90
N ASP A 516 12.96 20.76 29.56
CA ASP A 516 11.62 20.40 30.01
C ASP A 516 11.21 19.10 29.30
N ILE A 517 10.99 18.05 30.08
CA ILE A 517 10.65 16.71 29.57
C ILE A 517 9.34 16.76 28.78
N ASP A 518 8.44 17.69 29.10
CA ASP A 518 7.16 17.86 28.43
C ASP A 518 7.32 18.45 27.01
N ASP A 519 8.45 19.12 26.71
CA ASP A 519 8.74 19.76 25.42
C ASP A 519 9.64 18.91 24.49
N VAL A 520 10.07 17.74 24.94
CA VAL A 520 10.98 16.86 24.20
C VAL A 520 10.44 15.45 24.08
N VAL A 521 10.95 14.70 23.11
CA VAL A 521 10.88 13.24 23.14
C VAL A 521 12.09 12.71 23.91
N VAL A 522 11.86 11.84 24.88
CA VAL A 522 12.94 11.16 25.61
C VAL A 522 13.20 9.80 24.97
N VAL A 523 14.44 9.49 24.61
CA VAL A 523 14.85 8.17 24.15
C VAL A 523 15.86 7.59 25.13
N ALA A 524 15.49 6.51 25.81
CA ALA A 524 16.33 5.85 26.79
C ALA A 524 16.80 4.49 26.27
N GLU A 525 18.10 4.33 26.04
CA GLU A 525 18.69 3.01 25.83
C GLU A 525 18.78 2.28 27.18
N TRP A 526 18.33 1.02 27.21
CA TRP A 526 18.30 0.18 28.42
C TRP A 526 17.44 0.73 29.57
N GLY A 527 16.38 1.47 29.25
CA GLY A 527 15.56 2.20 30.24
C GLY A 527 14.41 1.44 30.88
N ARG A 528 14.24 0.14 30.61
CA ARG A 528 13.10 -0.62 31.13
C ARG A 528 13.17 -0.73 32.66
N GLY A 529 12.11 -0.34 33.34
CA GLY A 529 11.99 -0.23 34.80
C GLY A 529 12.59 1.06 35.40
N VAL A 530 13.12 1.96 34.56
CA VAL A 530 13.88 3.14 35.00
C VAL A 530 13.17 4.43 34.61
N VAL A 531 12.80 4.59 33.34
CA VAL A 531 12.37 5.90 32.79
C VAL A 531 10.87 6.01 32.52
N GLU A 532 10.12 4.92 32.67
CA GLU A 532 8.67 4.91 32.46
C GLU A 532 7.93 5.94 33.33
N PRO A 533 8.30 6.19 34.61
CA PRO A 533 7.64 7.20 35.42
C PRO A 533 7.79 8.64 34.90
N LEU A 534 8.66 8.90 33.90
CA LEU A 534 8.85 10.25 33.35
C LEU A 534 7.63 10.75 32.54
N SER A 535 6.79 9.84 32.03
CA SER A 535 5.63 10.20 31.20
C SER A 535 4.49 9.20 31.30
N GLU A 536 3.26 9.65 31.06
CA GLU A 536 2.10 8.78 30.83
C GLU A 536 2.04 8.21 29.40
N LYS A 537 2.90 8.70 28.49
CA LYS A 537 3.03 8.21 27.11
C LYS A 537 4.37 7.49 26.96
N VAL A 538 4.38 6.18 27.26
CA VAL A 538 5.59 5.36 27.16
C VAL A 538 5.47 4.35 26.03
N LEU A 539 6.45 4.36 25.12
CA LEU A 539 6.58 3.38 24.05
C LEU A 539 7.80 2.48 24.34
N ASP A 540 7.55 1.22 24.70
CA ASP A 540 8.59 0.21 24.88
C ASP A 540 8.91 -0.46 23.54
N VAL A 541 10.14 -0.29 23.07
CA VAL A 541 10.64 -0.83 21.81
C VAL A 541 11.72 -1.87 22.08
N GLN A 542 11.42 -3.12 21.74
CA GLN A 542 12.33 -4.25 21.84
C GLN A 542 12.94 -4.59 20.47
N ILE A 543 14.26 -4.71 20.41
CA ILE A 543 15.01 -5.10 19.21
C ILE A 543 15.69 -6.44 19.44
N ASP A 544 15.17 -7.49 18.81
CA ASP A 544 15.70 -8.84 18.87
C ASP A 544 16.56 -9.13 17.63
N ARG A 545 17.69 -9.83 17.81
CA ARG A 545 18.46 -10.40 16.69
C ARG A 545 17.92 -11.80 16.42
N GLY A 546 17.57 -12.11 15.17
CA GLY A 546 17.17 -13.48 14.81
C GLY A 546 18.24 -14.48 15.25
N SER A 547 17.89 -15.43 16.12
CA SER A 547 18.76 -16.55 16.45
C SER A 547 18.73 -17.56 15.29
N VAL A 548 19.89 -18.12 14.96
CA VAL A 548 19.92 -19.37 14.17
C VAL A 548 19.26 -20.43 15.05
N GLY A 549 18.03 -20.82 14.71
CA GLY A 549 17.26 -21.81 15.45
C GLY A 549 17.98 -23.16 15.55
N SER A 550 17.72 -23.87 16.65
CA SER A 550 18.12 -25.28 16.78
C SER A 550 17.44 -26.13 15.68
N PRO A 551 17.98 -27.32 15.32
CA PRO A 551 17.50 -28.13 14.18
C PRO A 551 16.01 -28.54 14.21
N ALA A 552 15.26 -28.22 15.26
CA ALA A 552 13.84 -28.52 15.42
C ALA A 552 12.87 -27.44 14.89
N ASP A 553 13.33 -26.22 14.59
CA ASP A 553 12.46 -25.09 14.21
C ASP A 553 12.32 -24.85 12.69
N LEU A 554 12.73 -25.82 11.85
CA LEU A 554 12.68 -25.71 10.38
C LEU A 554 11.26 -25.88 9.77
N ALA A 555 10.19 -25.49 10.48
CA ALA A 555 8.81 -25.69 10.04
C ALA A 555 7.93 -24.41 10.05
N ALA A 556 8.53 -23.22 9.85
CA ALA A 556 7.82 -21.98 9.55
C ALA A 556 8.38 -21.32 8.26
N PRO A 557 7.55 -20.79 7.36
CA PRO A 557 8.01 -20.17 6.12
C PRO A 557 8.39 -18.72 6.38
N GLU A 558 9.53 -18.53 7.04
CA GLU A 558 10.31 -17.28 7.09
C GLU A 558 11.48 -17.55 8.04
N VAL A 559 12.61 -18.03 7.51
CA VAL A 559 13.87 -17.87 8.22
C VAL A 559 14.39 -16.50 7.78
N PRO A 560 14.39 -15.46 8.64
CA PRO A 560 14.98 -14.18 8.29
C PRO A 560 16.44 -14.41 7.86
N ALA A 561 16.92 -13.65 6.88
CA ALA A 561 18.35 -13.64 6.56
C ALA A 561 19.17 -13.50 7.85
N ALA A 562 20.32 -14.17 7.95
CA ALA A 562 21.06 -14.44 9.19
C ALA A 562 21.53 -13.22 10.02
N ASP A 563 21.12 -12.00 9.65
CA ASP A 563 21.42 -10.74 10.32
C ASP A 563 20.17 -9.81 10.50
N SER A 564 18.97 -10.30 10.17
CA SER A 564 17.73 -9.53 10.29
C SER A 564 17.30 -9.34 11.75
N ARG A 565 16.84 -8.13 12.08
CA ARG A 565 16.35 -7.74 13.40
C ARG A 565 14.84 -7.69 13.41
N THR A 566 14.21 -8.16 14.47
CA THR A 566 12.79 -7.92 14.72
C THR A 566 12.67 -6.78 15.70
N VAL A 567 11.97 -5.71 15.31
CA VAL A 567 11.66 -4.56 16.17
C VAL A 567 10.19 -4.65 16.55
N THR A 568 9.91 -4.76 17.85
CA THR A 568 8.56 -4.81 18.41
C THR A 568 8.34 -3.58 19.27
N TRP A 569 7.18 -2.94 19.19
CA TRP A 569 6.82 -1.81 20.03
C TRP A 569 5.48 -2.01 20.72
N ARG A 570 5.36 -1.53 21.96
CA ARG A 570 4.13 -1.55 22.75
C ARG A 570 3.97 -0.27 23.55
N TRP A 571 2.74 0.24 23.59
CA TRP A 571 2.39 1.31 24.52
C TRP A 571 2.17 0.72 25.92
N VAL A 572 2.79 1.30 26.94
CA VAL A 572 2.79 0.81 28.33
C VAL A 572 2.11 1.76 29.28
#